data_AF-A0ABD0RV84-F1
#
_entry.id   AF-A0ABD0RV84-F1
#
_cell.length_a   1.000
_cell.length_b   1.000
_cell.length_c   1.000
_cell.angle_alpha   90.00
_cell.angle_beta   90.00
_cell.angle_gamma   90.00
#
_symmetry.space_group_name_H-M   'P 1'
#
loop_
_entity.id
_entity.type
_entity.pdbx_description
1 polymer ?
#
loop_
_entity_poly.entity_id
_entity_poly.type
_entity_poly.pdbx_seq_one_letter_code
_entity_poly.pdbx_strand_id
1 'polypeptide(L)' 'VPGNAFSFEKGVEQYVILQAQFPQKLLEKKVMVIFQSGHIVLQTDKTIYTPDST' A
#
# COMPACT_ATOMS: atom_id res chain seq x y z
N VAL A 1 -14.87 15.62 -5.58
CA VAL A 1 -13.84 14.83 -4.88
C VAL A 1 -12.52 15.11 -5.60
N PRO A 2 -11.54 15.80 -5.00
CA PRO A 2 -10.29 16.09 -5.70
C PRO A 2 -9.56 14.78 -6.01
N GLY A 3 -9.06 14.67 -7.23
CA GLY A 3 -8.52 13.45 -7.83
C GLY A 3 -7.10 13.15 -7.36
N ASN A 4 -6.99 12.51 -6.20
CA ASN A 4 -5.73 12.10 -5.60
C ASN A 4 -5.48 10.63 -5.98
N ALA A 5 -5.28 10.34 -7.27
CA ALA A 5 -4.98 8.98 -7.70
C ALA A 5 -3.56 8.61 -7.26
N PHE A 6 -3.44 7.86 -6.15
CA PHE A 6 -2.19 7.21 -5.80
C PHE A 6 -1.87 6.13 -6.83
N SER A 7 -0.60 6.03 -7.23
CA SER A 7 -0.13 5.03 -8.18
C SER A 7 0.34 3.78 -7.44
N PHE A 8 0.03 2.61 -7.97
CA PHE A 8 0.60 1.34 -7.51
C PHE A 8 1.81 0.91 -8.35
N GLU A 9 2.26 1.75 -9.29
CA GLU A 9 3.43 1.48 -10.11
C GLU A 9 4.70 1.45 -9.26
N LYS A 10 5.52 0.43 -9.50
CA LYS A 10 6.77 0.24 -8.77
C LYS A 10 7.76 1.36 -9.10
N GLY A 11 8.34 1.96 -8.06
CA GLY A 11 9.37 3.00 -8.21
C GLY A 11 8.82 4.43 -8.27
N VAL A 12 7.50 4.63 -8.18
CA VAL A 12 6.91 5.96 -8.06
C VAL A 12 6.99 6.43 -6.60
N GLU A 13 7.81 7.46 -6.35
CA GLU A 13 7.85 8.13 -5.04
C GLU A 13 6.58 8.96 -4.84
N GLN A 14 5.86 8.67 -3.76
CA GLN A 14 4.61 9.33 -3.43
C GLN A 14 4.69 9.96 -2.06
N TYR A 15 4.03 11.11 -1.90
CA TYR A 15 4.09 11.89 -0.67
C TYR A 15 2.71 12.29 -0.21
N VAL A 16 2.55 12.42 1.10
CA VAL A 16 1.38 13.01 1.75
C VAL A 16 1.83 14.18 2.63
N ILE A 17 0.92 15.11 2.86
CA ILE A 17 1.11 16.16 3.86
C ILE A 17 0.42 15.71 5.15
N LEU A 18 1.20 15.51 6.20
CA LEU A 18 0.68 15.33 7.55
C LEU A 18 0.43 16.71 8.14
N GLN A 19 -0.80 16.94 8.60
CA GLN A 19 -1.22 18.19 9.20
C GLN A 19 -1.59 17.96 10.66
N ALA A 20 -1.05 18.78 11.56
CA ALA A 20 -1.36 18.78 12.98
C ALA A 20 -1.84 20.16 13.42
N GLN A 21 -3.10 20.26 13.83
CA GLN A 21 -3.71 21.49 14.33
C GLN A 21 -3.54 21.60 15.84
N PHE A 22 -2.86 22.64 16.30
CA PHE A 22 -2.79 23.06 17.69
C PHE A 22 -3.62 24.33 17.89
N PRO A 23 -4.00 24.69 19.13
CA PRO A 23 -4.85 25.86 19.38
C PRO A 23 -4.33 27.19 18.79
N GLN A 24 -3.02 27.31 18.60
CA GLN A 24 -2.36 28.55 18.17
C GLN A 24 -1.60 28.41 16.84
N LYS A 25 -1.45 27.18 16.32
CA LYS A 25 -0.63 26.94 15.14
C LYS A 25 -1.06 25.70 14.36
N LEU A 26 -0.86 25.77 13.05
CA LEU A 26 -0.91 24.63 12.16
C LEU A 26 0.51 24.18 11.84
N LEU A 27 0.76 22.89 11.97
CA LEU A 27 2.02 22.28 11.53
C LEU A 27 1.75 21.35 10.36
N GLU A 28 2.59 21.44 9.32
CA GLU A 28 2.55 20.57 8.15
C GLU A 28 3.89 19.89 7.93
N LYS A 29 3.87 18.64 7.48
CA LYS A 29 5.07 17.89 7.12
C LYS A 29 4.84 17.02 5.90
N LYS A 30 5.68 17.19 4.87
CA LYS A 30 5.73 16.29 3.71
C LYS A 30 6.42 14.99 4.10
N VAL A 31 5.73 13.86 3.91
CA VAL A 31 6.24 12.52 4.24
C VAL A 31 6.07 11.59 3.05
N MET A 32 7.09 10.80 2.75
CA MET A 32 7.02 9.78 1.70
C MET A 32 6.19 8.58 2.18
N VAL A 33 5.34 8.04 1.31
CA VAL A 33 4.50 6.87 1.60
C VAL A 33 4.79 5.75 0.62
N ILE A 34 4.62 4.52 1.11
CA ILE A 34 4.74 3.30 0.30
C ILE A 34 3.48 2.47 0.56
N PHE A 35 2.85 1.98 -0.52
CA PHE A 35 1.71 1.08 -0.44
C PHE A 35 2.21 -0.36 -0.31
N GLN A 36 2.30 -0.87 0.91
CA GLN A 36 2.60 -2.28 1.19
C GLN A 36 1.35 -3.01 1.67
N SER A 37 0.78 -3.88 0.82
CA SER A 37 -0.45 -4.65 1.10
C SER A 37 -0.20 -5.94 1.91
N GLY A 38 0.96 -6.07 2.55
CA GLY A 38 1.38 -7.29 3.24
C GLY A 38 1.78 -8.41 2.28
N HIS A 39 1.79 -9.66 2.77
CA HIS A 39 2.18 -10.84 2.00
C HIS A 39 1.00 -11.80 1.83
N ILE A 40 0.81 -12.29 0.61
CA ILE A 40 -0.11 -13.40 0.32
C ILE A 40 0.73 -14.66 0.24
N VAL A 41 0.41 -15.66 1.07
CA VAL A 41 1.04 -16.98 1.03
C VAL A 41 0.00 -17.97 0.52
N LEU A 42 0.33 -18.62 -0.59
CA LEU A 42 -0.50 -19.66 -1.18
C LEU A 42 0.09 -21.01 -0.79
N GLN A 43 -0.70 -21.84 -0.10
CA GLN A 43 -0.35 -23.21 0.22
C GLN A 43 -1.39 -24.14 -0.38
N THR A 44 -0.94 -25.06 -1.22
CA THR A 44 -1.74 -26.16 -1.77
C THR A 44 -1.57 -27.39 -0.90
N ASP A 45 -2.48 -28.37 -1.01
CA ASP A 45 -2.32 -29.65 -0.33
C ASP A 45 -1.15 -30.47 -0.91
N LYS A 46 -0.83 -30.29 -2.20
CA LYS A 46 0.29 -30.95 -2.88
C LYS A 46 1.01 -30.02 -3.85
N THR A 47 2.29 -30.28 -4.10
CA THR A 47 3.12 -29.51 -5.05
C THR A 47 2.87 -29.88 -6.52
N ILE A 48 2.42 -31.11 -6.79
CA ILE A 48 2.11 -31.64 -8.13
C ILE A 48 0.81 -32.45 -8.05
N TYR A 49 -0.10 -32.24 -8.98
CA TYR A 49 -1.25 -33.11 -9.22
C TYR A 49 -1.01 -33.91 -10.50
N THR A 50 -1.27 -35.21 -10.46
CA THR A 50 -1.43 -36.02 -11.66
C THR A 50 -2.88 -35.92 -12.13
N PRO A 51 -3.14 -35.91 -13.45
CA PRO A 51 -4.50 -36.11 -13.94
C PRO A 51 -5.11 -37.33 -13.23
N ASP A 52 -6.34 -37.21 -12.75
CA ASP A 52 -7.10 -38.18 -11.95
C ASP A 52 -7.02 -38.04 -10.41
N SER A 53 -6.18 -37.17 -9.84
CA SER A 53 -6.29 -36.85 -8.40
C SER A 53 -7.33 -35.74 -8.19
N THR A 54 -8.56 -36.12 -7.81
CA THR A 54 -9.55 -35.19 -7.23
C THR A 54 -9.50 -35.28 -5.72
#